data_AF-A0A0N9NDH0-F1
#
_entry.id   AF-A0A0N9NDH0-F1
#
_cell.length_a   1.000
_cell.length_b   1.000
_cell.length_c   1.000
_cell.angle_alpha   90.00
_cell.angle_beta   90.00
_cell.angle_gamma   90.00
#
_symmetry.space_group_name_H-M   'P 1'
#
loop_
_entity.id
_entity.type
_entity.pdbx_description
1 polymer ?
#
loop_
_entity_poly.entity_id
_entity_poly.type
_entity_poly.pdbx_seq_one_letter_code
_entity_poly.pdbx_strand_id
1 'polypeptide(L)'
;MTSLTNVVPRTATVSGGVHVPVFGVLWPLYKLAAVVGAVIVAAMVFTFTASGVAAMWASGGVLLTIWWGGYRVAHQRWDDGERDFYAENRTRH
;
A
#
# COMPACT_ATOMS: atom_id res chain seq x y z
N MET A 1 -7.53 10.01 -48.16
CA MET A 1 -7.89 10.65 -46.87
C MET A 1 -8.30 9.55 -45.92
N THR A 2 -7.39 9.13 -45.04
CA THR A 2 -7.59 7.97 -44.16
C THR A 2 -7.83 8.50 -42.75
N SER A 3 -9.09 8.47 -42.30
CA SER A 3 -9.49 8.94 -40.98
C SER A 3 -9.31 7.80 -39.97
N LEU A 4 -8.39 7.96 -39.03
CA LEU A 4 -8.22 7.06 -37.88
C LEU A 4 -9.20 7.49 -36.78
N THR A 5 -10.37 6.88 -36.76
CA THR A 5 -11.31 7.04 -35.64
C THR A 5 -10.79 6.22 -34.47
N ASN A 6 -10.10 6.87 -33.54
CA ASN A 6 -9.67 6.26 -32.29
C ASN A 6 -10.92 5.92 -31.46
N VAL A 7 -11.25 4.63 -31.37
CA VAL A 7 -12.32 4.14 -30.49
C VAL A 7 -11.74 4.10 -29.07
N VAL A 8 -11.91 5.19 -28.32
CA VAL A 8 -11.61 5.22 -26.88
C VAL A 8 -12.72 4.44 -26.18
N PRO A 9 -12.43 3.34 -25.46
CA PRO A 9 -13.45 2.64 -24.70
C PRO A 9 -13.98 3.57 -23.60
N ARG A 10 -15.30 3.82 -23.60
CA ARG A 10 -15.98 4.53 -22.52
C ARG A 10 -15.79 3.74 -21.23
N THR A 11 -14.86 4.18 -20.39
CA THR A 11 -14.74 3.69 -19.02
C THR A 11 -15.97 4.13 -18.24
N ALA A 12 -16.79 3.17 -17.86
CA ALA A 12 -17.97 3.37 -17.02
C ALA A 12 -17.61 4.15 -15.76
N THR A 13 -18.41 5.15 -15.45
CA THR A 13 -18.37 5.96 -14.23
C THR A 13 -18.64 5.08 -13.01
N VAL A 14 -17.58 4.54 -12.41
CA VAL A 14 -17.63 4.00 -11.04
C VAL A 14 -17.49 5.19 -10.09
N SER A 15 -18.62 5.64 -9.56
CA SER A 15 -18.66 6.55 -8.41
C SER A 15 -18.24 5.77 -7.16
N GLY A 16 -16.94 5.66 -6.94
CA GLY A 16 -16.33 5.15 -5.70
C GLY A 16 -15.37 6.22 -5.20
N GLY A 17 -15.44 6.52 -3.89
CA GLY A 17 -14.83 7.69 -3.26
C GLY A 17 -13.44 8.06 -3.76
N VAL A 18 -13.14 9.36 -3.75
CA VAL A 18 -11.89 9.94 -4.23
C VAL A 18 -10.70 9.34 -3.46
N HIS A 19 -10.16 8.23 -3.97
CA HIS A 19 -8.91 7.64 -3.53
C HIS A 19 -7.82 8.37 -4.30
N VAL A 20 -7.22 9.40 -3.70
CA VAL A 20 -6.10 10.11 -4.31
C VAL A 20 -4.93 9.13 -4.43
N PRO A 21 -4.52 8.73 -5.66
CA PRO A 21 -3.44 7.78 -5.84
C PRO A 21 -2.11 8.52 -5.63
N VAL A 22 -1.45 8.25 -4.51
CA VAL A 22 -0.06 8.66 -4.31
C VAL A 22 0.81 7.57 -4.95
N PHE A 23 1.43 7.87 -6.11
CA PHE A 23 2.20 6.91 -6.94
C PHE A 23 1.39 5.75 -7.55
N GLY A 24 0.12 5.97 -7.93
CA GLY A 24 -0.65 4.96 -8.69
C GLY A 24 -1.13 3.75 -7.89
N VAL A 25 -0.92 3.72 -6.57
CA VAL A 25 -1.35 2.63 -5.68
C VAL A 25 -2.43 3.17 -4.74
N LEU A 26 -3.60 2.49 -4.71
CA LEU A 26 -4.64 2.72 -3.70
C LEU A 26 -3.98 2.80 -2.33
N TRP A 27 -4.17 3.91 -1.61
CA TRP A 27 -3.45 4.20 -0.38
C TRP A 27 -3.53 3.01 0.58
N PRO A 28 -2.44 2.26 0.78
CA PRO A 28 -2.58 0.90 1.26
C PRO A 28 -2.76 0.88 2.77
N LEU A 29 -3.74 0.09 3.22
CA LEU A 29 -4.18 -0.04 4.62
C LEU A 29 -3.02 -0.28 5.61
N TYR A 30 -1.92 -0.89 5.16
CA TYR A 30 -0.71 -1.09 5.97
C TYR A 30 -0.03 0.23 6.39
N LYS A 31 -0.16 1.32 5.61
CA LYS A 31 0.38 2.63 5.99
C LYS A 31 -0.39 3.23 7.17
N LEU A 32 -1.71 3.03 7.23
CA LEU A 32 -2.51 3.38 8.40
C LEU A 32 -2.07 2.57 9.62
N ALA A 33 -1.91 1.25 9.46
CA ALA A 33 -1.43 0.39 10.54
C ALA A 33 -0.03 0.83 11.03
N ALA A 34 0.86 1.25 10.13
CA ALA A 34 2.18 1.76 10.48
C ALA A 34 2.10 3.04 11.33
N VAL A 35 1.26 4.01 10.93
CA VAL A 35 1.07 5.26 11.67
C VAL A 35 0.44 4.98 13.04
N VAL A 36 -0.64 4.19 13.10
CA VAL A 36 -1.31 3.85 14.36
C VAL A 36 -0.35 3.12 15.31
N GLY A 37 0.40 2.14 14.80
CA GLY A 37 1.42 1.43 15.59
C GLY A 37 2.50 2.36 16.13
N ALA A 38 3.01 3.28 15.29
CA ALA A 38 4.03 4.25 15.70
C ALA A 38 3.52 5.20 16.80
N VAL A 39 2.26 5.65 16.72
CA VAL A 39 1.65 6.51 17.74
C VAL A 39 1.48 5.77 19.08
N ILE A 40 1.01 4.51 19.03
CA ILE A 40 0.87 3.69 20.24
C ILE A 40 2.23 3.50 20.93
N VAL A 41 3.27 3.19 20.16
CA VAL A 41 4.62 3.01 20.70
C VAL A 41 5.21 4.32 21.21
N ALA A 42 4.98 5.45 20.52
CA ALA A 42 5.38 6.76 21.02
C ALA A 42 4.76 7.04 22.40
N ALA A 43 3.45 6.80 22.55
CA ALA A 43 2.74 7.01 23.81
C ALA A 43 3.26 6.08 24.92
N MET A 44 3.47 4.79 24.63
CA MET A 44 4.03 3.85 25.60
C MET A 44 5.44 4.26 26.02
N VAL A 45 6.35 4.52 25.07
CA VAL A 45 7.73 4.88 25.41
C VAL A 45 7.78 6.18 26.19
N PHE A 46 6.99 7.18 25.80
CA PHE A 46 6.93 8.45 26.51
C PHE A 46 6.39 8.30 27.93
N THR A 47 5.33 7.50 28.13
CA THR A 47 4.75 7.27 29.48
C THR A 47 5.70 6.57 30.43
N PHE A 48 6.52 5.62 29.96
CA PHE A 48 7.45 4.88 30.82
C PHE A 48 8.82 5.53 30.99
N THR A 49 9.30 6.28 29.99
CA THR A 49 10.66 6.87 30.02
C THR A 49 10.68 8.37 30.26
N ALA A 50 9.55 9.06 30.10
CA ALA A 50 9.44 10.53 30.05
C ALA A 50 10.42 11.20 29.05
N SER A 51 10.96 10.43 28.10
CA SER A 51 11.97 10.89 27.15
C SER A 51 11.37 11.01 25.75
N GLY A 52 11.28 12.24 25.26
CA GLY A 52 10.86 12.51 23.89
C GLY A 52 11.82 11.92 22.85
N VAL A 53 13.12 11.87 23.15
CA VAL A 53 14.14 11.31 22.26
C VAL A 53 13.94 9.80 22.09
N ALA A 54 13.71 9.08 23.19
CA ALA A 54 13.44 7.64 23.13
C ALA A 54 12.14 7.35 22.37
N ALA A 55 11.08 8.12 22.62
CA ALA A 55 9.80 7.98 21.93
C ALA A 55 9.91 8.25 20.42
N MET A 56 10.72 9.24 20.03
CA MET A 56 10.96 9.58 18.62
C MET A 56 11.67 8.44 17.87
N TRP A 57 12.74 7.89 18.45
CA TRP A 57 13.47 6.78 17.82
C TRP A 57 12.64 5.50 17.76
N ALA A 58 11.93 5.16 18.84
CA ALA A 58 11.11 3.96 18.88
C ALA A 58 9.94 4.01 17.88
N SER A 59 9.21 5.13 17.84
CA SER A 59 8.10 5.32 16.90
C SER A 59 8.56 5.36 15.45
N GLY A 60 9.68 6.03 15.15
CA GLY A 60 10.29 6.04 13.82
C GLY A 60 10.70 4.64 13.36
N GLY A 61 11.32 3.86 14.24
CA GLY A 61 11.71 2.47 13.96
C GLY A 61 10.50 1.58 13.65
N VAL A 62 9.43 1.68 14.45
CA VAL A 62 8.19 0.92 14.24
C VAL A 62 7.50 1.32 12.95
N LEU A 63 7.40 2.63 12.67
CA LEU A 63 6.82 3.14 11.43
C LEU A 63 7.54 2.56 10.21
N LEU A 64 8.87 2.63 10.20
CA LEU A 64 9.69 2.09 9.11
C LEU A 64 9.52 0.57 8.97
N THR A 65 9.51 -0.16 10.09
CA THR A 65 9.41 -1.62 10.08
C THR A 65 8.06 -2.08 9.52
N ILE A 66 6.95 -1.48 9.96
CA ILE A 66 5.61 -1.84 9.48
C ILE A 66 5.41 -1.37 8.03
N TRP A 67 5.90 -0.17 7.70
CA TRP A 67 5.78 0.36 6.34
C TRP A 67 6.52 -0.51 5.32
N TRP A 68 7.78 -0.84 5.59
CA TRP A 68 8.58 -1.67 4.68
C TRP A 68 8.21 -3.16 4.75
N GLY A 69 7.83 -3.68 5.92
CA GLY A 69 7.33 -5.04 6.08
C GLY A 69 6.02 -5.25 5.32
N GLY A 70 5.07 -4.33 5.46
CA GLY A 70 3.83 -4.33 4.71
C GLY A 70 4.04 -4.23 3.20
N TYR A 71 4.99 -3.39 2.76
CA TYR A 71 5.37 -3.30 1.35
C TYR A 71 5.94 -4.61 0.80
N ARG A 72 6.84 -5.28 1.53
CA ARG A 72 7.45 -6.55 1.11
C ARG A 72 6.42 -7.67 0.99
N VAL A 73 5.51 -7.78 1.95
CA VAL A 73 4.44 -8.79 1.94
C VAL A 73 3.43 -8.51 0.82
N ALA A 74 3.05 -7.24 0.61
CA ALA A 74 2.14 -6.87 -0.47
C ALA A 74 2.75 -7.11 -1.85
N HIS A 75 4.06 -6.88 -2.02
CA HIS A 75 4.78 -7.17 -3.25
C HIS A 75 4.82 -8.68 -3.55
N GLN A 76 5.15 -9.51 -2.55
CA GLN A 76 5.15 -10.96 -2.70
C GLN A 76 3.78 -11.48 -3.14
N ARG A 77 2.71 -10.99 -2.51
CA ARG A 77 1.34 -11.36 -2.89
C ARG A 77 1.01 -11.01 -4.35
N TRP A 78 1.52 -9.90 -4.85
CA TRP A 78 1.28 -9.49 -6.24
C TRP A 78 2.06 -10.38 -7.22
N ASP A 79 3.32 -10.67 -6.91
CA ASP A 79 4.15 -11.59 -7.69
C ASP A 79 3.53 -13.01 -7.76
N ASP A 80 2.96 -13.48 -6.65
CA ASP A 80 2.26 -14.78 -6.59
C ASP A 80 0.98 -14.77 -7.44
N GLY A 81 0.18 -13.71 -7.36
CA GLY A 81 -1.05 -13.58 -8.17
C GLY A 81 -0.80 -13.49 -9.67
N GLU A 82 0.28 -12.82 -10.09
CA GLU A 82 0.69 -12.77 -11.50
C GLU A 82 1.12 -14.15 -12.01
N ARG A 83 1.85 -14.92 -11.20
CA ARG A 83 2.23 -16.31 -11.53
C ARG A 83 1.03 -17.23 -11.70
N ASP A 84 0.06 -17.14 -10.78
CA ASP A 84 -1.15 -17.96 -10.83
C ASP A 84 -2.00 -17.66 -12.08
N PHE A 85 -2.07 -16.38 -12.48
CA PHE A 85 -2.76 -15.98 -13.70
C PHE A 85 -2.12 -16.57 -14.97
N TYR A 86 -0.79 -16.55 -15.08
CA TYR A 86 -0.11 -17.16 -16.22
C TYR A 86 -0.22 -18.69 -16.22
N ALA A 87 -0.25 -19.32 -15.04
CA ALA A 87 -0.43 -20.77 -14.92
C ALA A 87 -1.83 -21.20 -15.40
N GLU A 88 -2.90 -20.50 -14.98
CA GLU A 88 -4.26 -20.83 -15.40
C GLU A 88 -4.47 -20.61 -16.91
N ASN A 89 -3.92 -19.53 -17.47
CA ASN A 89 -4.10 -19.22 -18.88
C ASN A 89 -3.35 -20.22 -19.80
N ARG A 90 -2.26 -20.82 -19.32
CA ARG A 90 -1.49 -21.84 -20.07
C ARG A 90 -2.21 -23.19 -20.13
N THR A 91 -3.06 -23.50 -19.15
CA THR A 91 -3.84 -24.76 -19.14
C THR A 91 -5.11 -24.75 -20.00
N ARG A 92 -5.51 -23.58 -20.52
CA ARG A 92 -6.71 -23.42 -21.37
C ARG A 92 -6.44 -23.51 -22.87
N HIS A 93 -5.18 -23.67 -23.28
CA HIS A 93 -4.75 -23.88 -24.66
C HIS A 93 -4.23 -25.31 -24.86
#